data_AF-A0A4P7SMB6-F1
#
_entry.id   AF-A0A4P7SMB6-F1
#
_cell.length_a   1.000
_cell.length_b   1.000
_cell.length_c   1.000
_cell.angle_alpha   90.00
_cell.angle_beta   90.00
_cell.angle_gamma   90.00
#
_symmetry.space_group_name_H-M   'P 1'
#
loop_
_entity.id
_entity.type
_entity.pdbx_description
1 polymer ?
#
loop_
_entity_poly.entity_id
_entity_poly.type
_entity_poly.pdbx_seq_one_letter_code
_entity_poly.pdbx_strand_id
1 'polypeptide(L)'
;MLRTDVATWPDVVALAEPVRSLVVRQEGAATTAQLGAGGVPARTVARRVRSGRWQRVHRGVVVLQSGPLRWRQRAHAALLAAGAGAALSHASAAYLHGFVAAPGPSVVVSVPAERAVRPQRGVQVRRRGRVPRAWGRLRCVGPEDTLLDLVHEAPDEDAAVALACDAVRAGVRPDVVLVVAGERAVLRHRALVRAVLGDPSLGVESPLEHRYVRDVERRHGLPRSAGQVRQRVGGRWIRSDRAYPGVRVELDGQLAHPFAATDADVWRDNAVLLASADITLRYRWRHVVATPCRVAHQVAAALTTRGHPVTLRRCPRCPAAATRDRPAHPTR
;
A
#
# COMPACT_ATOMS: atom_id res chain seq x y z
N MET A 1 -11.68 12.02 4.17
CA MET A 1 -10.89 13.25 4.42
C MET A 1 -11.83 14.45 4.46
N LEU A 2 -11.95 15.12 5.61
CA LEU A 2 -12.81 16.30 5.76
C LEU A 2 -12.26 17.48 4.94
N ARG A 3 -13.10 18.04 4.06
CA ARG A 3 -12.79 19.29 3.35
C ARG A 3 -12.78 20.45 4.34
N THR A 4 -11.97 21.47 4.07
CA THR A 4 -12.07 22.73 4.79
C THR A 4 -13.09 23.57 4.05
N ASP A 5 -14.02 24.19 4.75
CA ASP A 5 -14.87 25.21 4.15
C ASP A 5 -14.07 26.51 4.00
N VAL A 6 -13.25 26.56 2.94
CA VAL A 6 -12.40 27.70 2.61
C VAL A 6 -13.23 28.86 2.07
N ALA A 7 -14.43 28.58 1.56
CA ALA A 7 -15.27 29.58 0.89
C ALA A 7 -15.81 30.65 1.86
N THR A 8 -15.85 30.34 3.16
CA THR A 8 -16.31 31.22 4.24
C THR A 8 -15.19 32.03 4.90
N TRP A 9 -13.92 31.81 4.54
CA TRP A 9 -12.82 32.54 5.13
C TRP A 9 -12.87 34.04 4.76
N PRO A 10 -12.78 34.98 5.71
CA PRO A 10 -12.96 36.41 5.43
C PRO A 10 -12.04 36.94 4.32
N ASP A 11 -10.76 36.55 4.36
CA ASP A 11 -9.78 36.97 3.34
C ASP A 11 -9.98 36.30 1.97
N VAL A 12 -10.72 35.18 1.89
CA VAL A 12 -11.10 34.52 0.64
C VAL A 12 -12.40 35.11 0.09
N VAL A 13 -13.38 35.38 0.95
CA VAL A 13 -14.65 36.05 0.60
C VAL A 13 -14.40 37.43 -0.01
N ALA A 14 -13.40 38.15 0.51
CA ALA A 14 -13.01 39.47 0.01
C ALA A 14 -12.27 39.47 -1.34
N LEU A 15 -11.98 38.31 -1.93
CA LEU A 15 -11.35 38.21 -3.25
C LEU A 15 -12.40 38.39 -4.35
N ALA A 16 -12.02 39.10 -5.43
CA ALA A 16 -12.83 39.17 -6.64
C ALA A 16 -12.76 37.84 -7.43
N GLU A 17 -13.78 37.57 -8.23
CA GLU A 17 -13.73 36.52 -9.25
C GLU A 17 -12.84 36.94 -10.44
N PRO A 18 -12.17 36.00 -11.14
CA PRO A 18 -12.21 34.54 -10.96
C PRO A 18 -11.24 34.00 -9.89
N VAL A 19 -10.52 34.88 -9.18
CA VAL A 19 -9.45 34.48 -8.25
C VAL A 19 -10.02 33.84 -6.98
N ARG A 20 -11.15 34.32 -6.46
CA ARG A 20 -11.85 33.68 -5.34
C ARG A 20 -12.13 32.21 -5.63
N SER A 21 -12.79 31.89 -6.74
CA SER A 21 -13.08 30.51 -7.14
C SER A 21 -11.81 29.67 -7.32
N LEU A 22 -10.73 30.27 -7.82
CA LEU A 22 -9.44 29.59 -7.93
C LEU A 22 -8.86 29.21 -6.56
N VAL A 23 -8.84 30.14 -5.60
CA VAL A 23 -8.34 29.91 -4.24
C VAL A 23 -9.17 28.88 -3.49
N VAL A 24 -10.50 28.90 -3.65
CA VAL A 24 -11.40 27.88 -3.07
C VAL A 24 -11.08 26.49 -3.64
N ARG A 25 -10.88 26.37 -4.96
CA ARG A 25 -10.45 25.10 -5.58
C ARG A 25 -9.07 24.62 -5.12
N GLN A 26 -8.22 25.54 -4.67
CA GLN A 26 -6.87 25.29 -4.18
C GLN A 26 -6.80 25.18 -2.64
N GLU A 27 -7.93 24.97 -1.97
CA GLU A 27 -8.03 24.78 -0.51
C GLU A 27 -7.38 25.95 0.28
N GLY A 28 -7.46 27.16 -0.28
CA GLY A 28 -6.96 28.39 0.36
C GLY A 28 -5.51 28.70 0.03
N ALA A 29 -4.82 27.85 -0.74
CA ALA A 29 -3.50 28.15 -1.28
C ALA A 29 -3.61 29.03 -2.53
N ALA A 30 -2.63 29.91 -2.73
CA ALA A 30 -2.52 30.73 -3.93
C ALA A 30 -1.07 31.15 -4.18
N THR A 31 -0.70 31.36 -5.43
CA THR A 31 0.54 32.04 -5.78
C THR A 31 0.37 33.56 -5.65
N THR A 32 1.45 34.27 -5.38
CA THR A 32 1.46 35.74 -5.41
C THR A 32 1.07 36.30 -6.79
N ALA A 33 1.39 35.57 -7.86
CA ALA A 33 1.01 35.93 -9.23
C ALA A 33 -0.50 35.79 -9.48
N GLN A 34 -1.12 34.69 -9.03
CA GLN A 34 -2.58 34.51 -9.10
C GLN A 34 -3.32 35.61 -8.32
N LEU A 35 -2.85 35.94 -7.13
CA LEU A 35 -3.41 37.03 -6.33
C LEU A 35 -3.23 38.40 -7.01
N GLY A 36 -2.06 38.65 -7.60
CA GLY A 36 -1.79 39.88 -8.37
C GLY A 36 -2.69 40.03 -9.58
N ALA A 37 -2.92 38.95 -10.33
CA ALA A 37 -3.88 38.93 -11.45
C ALA A 37 -5.32 39.20 -11.00
N GLY A 38 -5.67 38.91 -9.74
CA GLY A 38 -6.95 39.25 -9.10
C GLY A 38 -6.97 40.60 -8.39
N GLY A 39 -6.01 41.48 -8.66
CA GLY A 39 -5.97 42.83 -8.10
C GLY A 39 -5.45 42.92 -6.66
N VAL A 40 -4.91 41.86 -6.07
CA VAL A 40 -4.29 41.90 -4.73
C VAL A 40 -2.82 42.30 -4.85
N PRO A 41 -2.42 43.52 -4.44
CA PRO A 41 -1.05 43.99 -4.64
C PRO A 41 -0.04 43.20 -3.80
N ALA A 42 1.18 43.04 -4.29
CA ALA A 42 2.26 42.34 -3.58
C ALA A 42 2.51 42.89 -2.16
N ARG A 43 2.38 44.21 -1.97
CA ARG A 43 2.45 44.87 -0.65
C ARG A 43 1.39 44.36 0.34
N THR A 44 0.17 44.09 -0.14
CA THR A 44 -0.93 43.56 0.67
C THR A 44 -0.63 42.14 1.09
N VAL A 45 -0.13 41.31 0.17
CA VAL A 45 0.29 39.94 0.48
C VAL A 45 1.42 39.94 1.52
N ALA A 46 2.46 40.77 1.31
CA ALA A 46 3.58 40.88 2.24
C ALA A 46 3.14 41.33 3.64
N ARG A 47 2.24 42.32 3.72
CA ARG A 47 1.65 42.79 4.97
C ARG A 47 0.87 41.68 5.70
N ARG A 48 -0.03 40.98 5.00
CA ARG A 48 -0.85 39.90 5.59
C ARG A 48 0.00 38.72 6.08
N VAL A 49 1.09 38.40 5.37
CA VAL A 49 2.07 37.41 5.82
C VAL A 49 2.83 37.89 7.06
N ARG A 50 3.32 39.13 7.06
CA ARG A 50 4.08 39.70 8.18
C ARG A 50 3.24 39.78 9.46
N SER A 51 1.95 40.09 9.32
CA SER A 51 1.00 40.16 10.45
C SER A 51 0.51 38.77 10.89
N GLY A 52 1.01 37.68 10.32
CA GLY A 52 0.58 36.32 10.64
C GLY A 52 -0.83 35.94 10.18
N ARG A 53 -1.56 36.82 9.47
CA ARG A 53 -2.90 36.50 8.95
C ARG A 53 -2.84 35.43 7.86
N TRP A 54 -1.80 35.48 7.01
CA TRP A 54 -1.53 34.50 5.97
C TRP A 54 -0.20 33.80 6.24
N GLN A 55 -0.09 32.56 5.81
CA GLN A 55 1.14 31.78 5.92
C GLN A 55 1.86 31.70 4.58
N ARG A 56 3.16 31.95 4.57
CA ARG A 56 4.01 31.69 3.40
C ARG A 56 4.55 30.28 3.49
N VAL A 57 4.04 29.39 2.63
CA VAL A 57 4.39 27.96 2.65
C VAL A 57 5.64 27.70 1.82
N HIS A 58 5.71 28.33 0.64
CA HIS A 58 6.83 28.22 -0.29
C HIS A 58 7.13 29.60 -0.90
N ARG A 59 8.27 29.72 -1.60
CA ARG A 59 8.59 30.95 -2.33
C ARG A 59 7.49 31.25 -3.35
N GLY A 60 6.85 32.41 -3.22
CA GLY A 60 5.77 32.84 -4.11
C GLY A 60 4.42 32.15 -3.87
N VAL A 61 4.27 31.34 -2.82
CA VAL A 61 3.03 30.62 -2.50
C VAL A 61 2.61 30.89 -1.05
N VAL A 62 1.35 31.31 -0.89
CA VAL A 62 0.74 31.61 0.41
C VAL A 62 -0.52 30.77 0.63
N VAL A 63 -0.89 30.60 1.89
CA VAL A 63 -2.20 30.08 2.29
C VAL A 63 -2.91 31.18 3.09
N LEU A 64 -4.16 31.45 2.74
CA LEU A 64 -4.96 32.56 3.26
C LEU A 64 -5.59 32.25 4.65
N GLN A 65 -4.78 31.70 5.56
CA GLN A 65 -5.12 31.48 6.97
C GLN A 65 -3.88 31.51 7.86
N SER A 66 -4.10 31.64 9.17
CA SER A 66 -3.07 31.63 10.22
C SER A 66 -2.95 30.31 10.98
N GLY A 67 -3.94 29.41 10.87
CA GLY A 67 -4.01 28.16 11.63
C GLY A 67 -3.16 27.01 11.06
N PRO A 68 -3.07 25.87 11.77
CA PRO A 68 -2.33 24.70 11.32
C PRO A 68 -2.73 24.26 9.90
N LEU A 69 -1.74 24.09 9.03
CA LEU A 69 -1.98 23.66 7.66
C LEU A 69 -2.36 22.18 7.62
N ARG A 70 -3.51 21.87 7.01
CA ARG A 70 -3.90 20.50 6.68
C ARG A 70 -3.02 19.97 5.55
N TRP A 71 -2.90 18.66 5.45
CA TRP A 71 -2.07 18.04 4.40
C TRP A 71 -2.49 18.45 2.98
N ARG A 72 -3.80 18.49 2.68
CA ARG A 72 -4.32 18.91 1.36
C ARG A 72 -3.86 20.31 0.95
N GLN A 73 -3.71 21.21 1.92
CA GLN A 73 -3.26 22.60 1.67
C GLN A 73 -1.76 22.64 1.38
N ARG A 74 -0.97 21.87 2.13
CA ARG A 74 0.46 21.67 1.82
C ARG A 74 0.63 21.06 0.43
N ALA A 75 -0.22 20.11 0.06
CA ALA A 75 -0.18 19.48 -1.25
C ALA A 75 -0.53 20.45 -2.40
N HIS A 76 -1.56 21.29 -2.25
CA HIS A 76 -1.84 22.36 -3.21
C HIS A 76 -0.68 23.35 -3.30
N ALA A 77 -0.13 23.79 -2.16
CA ALA A 77 1.00 24.71 -2.16
C ALA A 77 2.23 24.11 -2.87
N ALA A 78 2.53 22.84 -2.65
CA ALA A 78 3.63 22.13 -3.30
C ALA A 78 3.44 22.04 -4.83
N LEU A 79 2.23 21.74 -5.30
CA LEU A 79 1.90 21.74 -6.73
C LEU A 79 2.08 23.13 -7.36
N LEU A 80 1.60 24.18 -6.67
CA LEU A 80 1.76 25.56 -7.13
C LEU A 80 3.24 25.98 -7.19
N ALA A 81 4.04 25.56 -6.20
CA ALA A 81 5.47 25.85 -6.15
C ALA A 81 6.25 25.09 -7.24
N ALA A 82 5.86 23.84 -7.54
CA ALA A 82 6.44 23.06 -8.63
C ALA A 82 6.03 23.61 -10.02
N GLY A 83 4.83 24.15 -10.12
CA GLY A 83 4.30 24.86 -11.28
C GLY A 83 3.61 23.95 -12.31
N ALA A 84 3.46 24.47 -13.53
CA ALA A 84 2.73 23.78 -14.59
C ALA A 84 3.31 22.39 -14.90
N GLY A 85 2.43 21.42 -15.17
CA GLY A 85 2.81 20.02 -15.43
C GLY A 85 3.09 19.18 -14.17
N ALA A 86 3.18 19.78 -12.98
CA ALA A 86 3.39 19.04 -11.73
C ALA A 86 2.17 18.21 -11.32
N ALA A 87 2.40 17.00 -10.79
CA ALA A 87 1.37 16.14 -10.19
C ALA A 87 1.90 15.52 -8.89
N LEU A 88 1.01 15.27 -7.94
CA LEU A 88 1.32 14.42 -6.79
C LEU A 88 1.62 13.01 -7.28
N SER A 89 2.60 12.36 -6.68
CA SER A 89 3.07 11.02 -7.06
C SER A 89 3.59 10.24 -5.84
N HIS A 90 3.94 8.97 -6.02
CA HIS A 90 4.51 8.11 -4.97
C HIS A 90 3.68 8.17 -3.68
N ALA A 91 4.32 8.34 -2.51
CA ALA A 91 3.66 8.37 -1.20
C ALA A 91 2.52 9.40 -1.09
N SER A 92 2.65 10.56 -1.74
CA SER A 92 1.59 11.59 -1.72
C SER A 92 0.38 11.21 -2.57
N ALA A 93 0.59 10.56 -3.71
CA ALA A 93 -0.52 10.03 -4.50
C ALA A 93 -1.14 8.80 -3.83
N ALA A 94 -0.31 7.93 -3.26
CA ALA A 94 -0.74 6.73 -2.55
C ALA A 94 -1.63 7.05 -1.36
N TYR A 95 -1.30 8.12 -0.63
CA TYR A 95 -2.16 8.62 0.45
C TYR A 95 -3.53 9.10 -0.06
N LEU A 96 -3.58 9.75 -1.22
CA LEU A 96 -4.85 10.16 -1.84
C LEU A 96 -5.68 8.98 -2.32
N HIS A 97 -5.03 7.94 -2.83
CA HIS A 97 -5.69 6.72 -3.29
C HIS A 97 -6.01 5.75 -2.15
N GLY A 98 -5.56 6.02 -0.92
CA GLY A 98 -5.84 5.20 0.25
C GLY A 98 -4.92 3.99 0.42
N PHE A 99 -3.79 3.91 -0.30
CA PHE A 99 -2.84 2.79 -0.18
C PHE A 99 -2.06 2.86 1.14
N VAL A 100 -1.82 4.08 1.63
CA VAL A 100 -1.09 4.32 2.88
C VAL A 100 -1.95 5.14 3.82
N ALA A 101 -1.88 4.84 5.12
CA ALA A 101 -2.68 5.52 6.13
C ALA A 101 -2.22 6.97 6.40
N ALA A 102 -0.95 7.28 6.15
CA ALA A 102 -0.35 8.58 6.41
C ALA A 102 0.46 9.10 5.22
N PRO A 103 0.46 10.42 4.96
CA PRO A 103 1.13 11.03 3.81
C PRO A 103 2.66 11.11 3.89
N GLY A 104 3.25 10.76 5.03
CA GLY A 104 4.65 11.05 5.32
C GLY A 104 4.94 12.55 5.59
N PRO A 105 6.21 12.90 5.86
CA PRO A 105 6.60 14.24 6.28
C PRO A 105 6.73 15.25 5.12
N SER A 106 6.89 14.77 3.88
CA SER A 106 7.08 15.60 2.69
C SER A 106 6.01 15.33 1.63
N VAL A 107 5.65 16.36 0.86
CA VAL A 107 4.81 16.20 -0.32
C VAL A 107 5.69 15.82 -1.51
N VAL A 108 5.37 14.70 -2.16
CA VAL A 108 6.09 14.20 -3.33
C VAL A 108 5.37 14.61 -4.61
N VAL A 109 6.07 15.34 -5.48
CA VAL A 109 5.55 15.81 -6.77
C VAL A 109 6.43 15.31 -7.91
N SER A 110 5.80 14.81 -8.96
CA SER A 110 6.46 14.54 -10.24
C SER A 110 6.32 15.74 -11.18
N VAL A 111 7.41 16.11 -11.84
CA VAL A 111 7.48 17.22 -12.81
C VAL A 111 8.15 16.75 -14.10
N PRO A 112 7.86 17.41 -15.26
CA PRO A 112 8.62 17.18 -16.49
C PRO A 112 10.13 17.40 -16.27
N ALA A 113 10.97 16.64 -16.96
CA ALA A 113 12.42 16.59 -16.70
C ALA A 113 13.11 17.95 -16.92
N GLU A 114 12.68 18.65 -17.96
CA GLU A 114 13.12 20.00 -18.37
C GLU A 114 12.72 21.09 -17.38
N ARG A 115 11.81 20.81 -16.45
CA ARG A 115 11.32 21.79 -15.48
C ARG A 115 12.38 22.07 -14.40
N ALA A 116 12.89 23.30 -14.38
CA ALA A 116 13.67 23.80 -13.26
C ALA A 116 12.75 24.15 -12.07
N VAL A 117 12.82 23.35 -11.00
CA VAL A 117 12.15 23.61 -9.73
C VAL A 117 13.19 23.96 -8.68
N ARG A 118 13.04 25.11 -8.01
CA ARG A 118 13.90 25.47 -6.87
C ARG A 118 13.53 24.61 -5.66
N PRO A 119 14.51 24.07 -4.91
CA PRO A 119 14.24 23.30 -3.70
C PRO A 119 13.32 24.06 -2.73
N GLN A 120 12.29 23.39 -2.22
CA GLN A 120 11.39 23.91 -1.20
C GLN A 120 11.34 22.93 -0.02
N ARG A 121 11.38 23.46 1.21
CA ARG A 121 11.28 22.61 2.42
C ARG A 121 9.96 21.84 2.41
N GLY A 122 10.03 20.54 2.72
CA GLY A 122 8.86 19.66 2.78
C GLY A 122 8.30 19.27 1.41
N VAL A 123 9.02 19.54 0.31
CA VAL A 123 8.65 19.10 -1.05
C VAL A 123 9.77 18.23 -1.62
N GLN A 124 9.41 17.03 -2.06
CA GLN A 124 10.30 16.13 -2.78
C GLN A 124 9.91 16.14 -4.26
N VAL A 125 10.85 16.55 -5.13
CA VAL A 125 10.61 16.68 -6.57
C VAL A 125 11.19 15.47 -7.28
N ARG A 126 10.35 14.77 -8.05
CA ARG A 126 10.70 13.65 -8.92
C ARG A 126 10.66 14.13 -10.36
N ARG A 127 11.78 14.07 -11.07
CA ARG A 127 11.85 14.48 -12.47
C ARG A 127 11.58 13.28 -13.37
N ARG A 128 10.71 13.44 -14.35
CA ARG A 128 10.34 12.38 -15.30
C ARG A 128 10.35 12.91 -16.72
N GLY A 129 10.86 12.13 -17.68
CA GLY A 129 10.77 12.48 -19.10
C GLY A 129 9.32 12.67 -19.55
N ARG A 130 8.40 11.86 -19.02
CA ARG A 130 6.94 12.06 -19.15
C ARG A 130 6.28 11.86 -17.79
N VAL A 131 5.56 12.86 -17.31
CA VAL A 131 4.69 12.70 -16.13
C VAL A 131 3.49 11.85 -16.54
N PRO A 132 3.16 10.77 -15.81
CA PRO A 132 2.01 9.95 -16.15
C PRO A 132 0.69 10.72 -16.14
N ARG A 133 -0.38 10.08 -16.62
CA ARG A 133 -1.71 10.68 -16.62
C ARG A 133 -2.09 11.07 -15.20
N ALA A 134 -2.46 12.34 -15.03
CA ALA A 134 -2.82 12.91 -13.73
C ALA A 134 -4.05 13.79 -13.84
N TRP A 135 -4.92 13.72 -12.84
CA TRP A 135 -6.23 14.38 -12.85
C TRP A 135 -6.68 14.81 -11.45
N GLY A 136 -7.90 15.35 -11.39
CA GLY A 136 -8.54 15.77 -10.15
C GLY A 136 -8.20 17.21 -9.75
N ARG A 137 -8.96 17.73 -8.78
CA ARG A 137 -8.76 19.10 -8.23
C ARG A 137 -7.38 19.28 -7.62
N LEU A 138 -6.93 18.26 -6.92
CA LEU A 138 -5.56 18.14 -6.45
C LEU A 138 -4.86 17.17 -7.41
N ARG A 139 -4.15 17.74 -8.41
CA ARG A 139 -3.62 16.98 -9.54
C ARG A 139 -2.72 15.84 -9.08
N CYS A 140 -3.14 14.61 -9.34
CA CYS A 140 -2.53 13.40 -8.81
C CYS A 140 -2.34 12.36 -9.92
N VAL A 141 -1.19 11.69 -9.94
CA VAL A 141 -0.90 10.54 -10.81
C VAL A 141 -1.89 9.40 -10.53
N GLY A 142 -2.26 8.65 -11.56
CA GLY A 142 -3.19 7.53 -11.44
C GLY A 142 -2.76 6.43 -10.46
N PRO A 143 -3.71 5.65 -9.93
CA PRO A 143 -3.43 4.66 -8.89
C PRO A 143 -2.47 3.55 -9.35
N GLU A 144 -2.55 3.11 -10.60
CA GLU A 144 -1.70 2.05 -11.15
C GLU A 144 -0.25 2.52 -11.28
N ASP A 145 -0.03 3.70 -11.85
CA ASP A 145 1.29 4.33 -11.91
C ASP A 145 1.86 4.61 -10.52
N THR A 146 1.00 5.01 -9.58
CA THR A 146 1.39 5.25 -8.20
C THR A 146 1.86 3.98 -7.50
N LEU A 147 1.13 2.87 -7.67
CA LEU A 147 1.54 1.56 -7.14
C LEU A 147 2.89 1.16 -7.74
N LEU A 148 3.06 1.26 -9.05
CA LEU A 148 4.28 0.84 -9.72
C LEU A 148 5.48 1.73 -9.36
N ASP A 149 5.26 3.01 -9.09
CA ASP A 149 6.29 3.91 -8.55
C ASP A 149 6.74 3.47 -7.16
N LEU A 150 5.80 3.11 -6.28
CA LEU A 150 6.13 2.65 -4.93
C LEU A 150 6.79 1.28 -4.93
N VAL A 151 6.30 0.35 -5.75
CA VAL A 151 6.93 -0.96 -5.93
C VAL A 151 8.35 -0.79 -6.47
N HIS A 152 8.58 0.14 -7.41
CA HIS A 152 9.93 0.38 -7.91
C HIS A 152 10.92 0.81 -6.81
N GLU A 153 10.45 1.63 -5.87
CA GLU A 153 11.24 2.14 -4.75
C GLU A 153 11.26 1.22 -3.52
N ALA A 154 10.47 0.14 -3.51
CA ALA A 154 10.35 -0.76 -2.37
C ALA A 154 11.70 -1.42 -2.03
N PRO A 155 12.14 -1.39 -0.75
CA PRO A 155 13.47 -1.85 -0.35
C PRO A 155 13.68 -3.34 -0.62
N ASP A 156 12.63 -4.14 -0.48
CA ASP A 156 12.63 -5.59 -0.65
C ASP A 156 11.30 -6.07 -1.25
N GLU A 157 11.20 -7.39 -1.47
CA GLU A 157 10.01 -8.03 -2.03
C GLU A 157 8.81 -7.95 -1.07
N ASP A 158 9.01 -8.05 0.24
CA ASP A 158 7.89 -8.08 1.20
C ASP A 158 7.19 -6.72 1.25
N ALA A 159 7.96 -5.62 1.22
CA ALA A 159 7.44 -4.28 1.09
C ALA A 159 6.69 -4.07 -0.23
N ALA A 160 7.21 -4.63 -1.34
CA ALA A 160 6.53 -4.56 -2.64
C ALA A 160 5.21 -5.34 -2.67
N VAL A 161 5.16 -6.53 -2.05
CA VAL A 161 3.91 -7.30 -1.91
C VAL A 161 2.91 -6.54 -1.03
N ALA A 162 3.34 -5.99 0.10
CA ALA A 162 2.47 -5.23 0.99
C ALA A 162 1.78 -4.08 0.24
N LEU A 163 2.55 -3.29 -0.52
CA LEU A 163 2.04 -2.20 -1.35
C LEU A 163 1.04 -2.67 -2.40
N ALA A 164 1.31 -3.80 -3.07
CA ALA A 164 0.39 -4.37 -4.05
C ALA A 164 -0.94 -4.79 -3.39
N CYS A 165 -0.88 -5.48 -2.24
CA CYS A 165 -2.07 -5.89 -1.50
C CYS A 165 -2.86 -4.70 -0.93
N ASP A 166 -2.18 -3.66 -0.43
CA ASP A 166 -2.80 -2.41 0.02
C ASP A 166 -3.53 -1.70 -1.13
N ALA A 167 -2.90 -1.60 -2.30
CA ALA A 167 -3.51 -0.99 -3.48
C ALA A 167 -4.74 -1.77 -3.96
N VAL A 168 -4.68 -3.11 -4.01
CA VAL A 168 -5.84 -3.94 -4.38
C VAL A 168 -6.98 -3.76 -3.37
N ARG A 169 -6.70 -3.73 -2.06
CA ARG A 169 -7.71 -3.43 -1.04
C ARG A 169 -8.31 -2.03 -1.17
N ALA A 170 -7.54 -1.07 -1.66
CA ALA A 170 -8.02 0.28 -1.98
C ALA A 170 -8.79 0.37 -3.32
N GLY A 171 -9.01 -0.75 -4.01
CA GLY A 171 -9.79 -0.83 -5.25
C GLY A 171 -8.99 -0.71 -6.54
N VAL A 172 -7.65 -0.79 -6.49
CA VAL A 172 -6.83 -0.84 -7.70
C VAL A 172 -6.99 -2.19 -8.39
N ARG A 173 -7.22 -2.13 -9.70
CA ARG A 173 -7.45 -3.31 -10.52
C ARG A 173 -6.14 -4.01 -10.92
N PRO A 174 -5.91 -5.28 -10.50
CA PRO A 174 -4.69 -6.02 -10.83
C PRO A 174 -4.41 -6.11 -12.33
N ASP A 175 -5.44 -6.33 -13.15
CA ASP A 175 -5.31 -6.47 -14.60
C ASP A 175 -4.79 -5.20 -15.27
N VAL A 176 -5.28 -4.03 -14.84
CA VAL A 176 -4.82 -2.73 -15.36
C VAL A 176 -3.39 -2.45 -14.92
N VAL A 177 -3.03 -2.77 -13.68
CA VAL A 177 -1.64 -2.63 -13.19
C VAL A 177 -0.67 -3.45 -14.04
N LEU A 178 -1.04 -4.67 -14.44
CA LEU A 178 -0.20 -5.53 -15.27
C LEU A 178 0.02 -4.97 -16.67
N VAL A 179 -1.01 -4.35 -17.27
CA VAL A 179 -0.89 -3.64 -18.55
C VAL A 179 0.10 -2.47 -18.41
N VAL A 180 -0.10 -1.58 -17.43
CA VAL A 180 0.78 -0.42 -17.20
C VAL A 180 2.20 -0.86 -16.84
N ALA A 181 2.37 -1.96 -16.11
CA ALA A 181 3.68 -2.54 -15.80
C ALA A 181 4.42 -3.04 -17.04
N GLY A 182 3.68 -3.49 -18.07
CA GLY A 182 4.21 -3.89 -19.37
C GLY A 182 4.75 -2.72 -20.19
N GLU A 183 4.17 -1.54 -20.03
CA GLU A 183 4.59 -0.32 -20.74
C GLU A 183 5.85 0.34 -20.14
N ARG A 184 6.19 0.05 -18.88
CA ARG A 184 7.39 0.59 -18.25
C ARG A 184 8.63 -0.11 -18.79
N ALA A 185 9.59 0.63 -19.33
CA ALA A 185 10.88 0.08 -19.77
C ALA A 185 11.64 -0.58 -18.60
N VAL A 186 11.75 0.13 -17.48
CA VAL A 186 12.41 -0.33 -16.25
C VAL A 186 11.40 -0.37 -15.11
N LEU A 187 11.29 -1.53 -14.47
CA LEU A 187 10.47 -1.73 -13.28
C LEU A 187 11.16 -2.74 -12.36
N ARG A 188 11.67 -2.26 -11.22
CA ARG A 188 12.14 -3.14 -10.14
C ARG A 188 10.96 -3.99 -9.66
N HIS A 189 11.24 -5.25 -9.32
CA HIS A 189 10.22 -6.21 -8.87
C HIS A 189 9.14 -6.56 -9.93
N ARG A 190 9.38 -6.33 -11.23
CA ARG A 190 8.42 -6.69 -12.30
C ARG A 190 7.96 -8.16 -12.22
N ALA A 191 8.88 -9.08 -12.01
CA ALA A 191 8.56 -10.50 -11.89
C ALA A 191 7.65 -10.78 -10.68
N LEU A 192 7.88 -10.08 -9.56
CA LEU A 192 7.06 -10.18 -8.35
C LEU A 192 5.65 -9.61 -8.59
N VAL A 193 5.54 -8.44 -9.24
CA VAL A 193 4.23 -7.85 -9.61
C VAL A 193 3.42 -8.84 -10.43
N ARG A 194 4.03 -9.47 -11.45
CA ARG A 194 3.37 -10.52 -12.25
C ARG A 194 2.98 -11.73 -11.42
N ALA A 195 3.86 -12.17 -10.51
CA ALA A 195 3.59 -13.34 -9.67
C ALA A 195 2.47 -13.12 -8.64
N VAL A 196 2.32 -11.90 -8.13
CA VAL A 196 1.31 -11.56 -7.11
C VAL A 196 -0.02 -11.17 -7.74
N LEU A 197 0.00 -10.35 -8.79
CA LEU A 197 -1.21 -9.79 -9.39
C LEU A 197 -1.73 -10.58 -10.61
N GLY A 198 -0.89 -11.44 -11.20
CA GLY A 198 -1.20 -12.14 -12.46
C GLY A 198 -2.10 -13.37 -12.32
N ASP A 199 -2.29 -13.89 -11.11
CA ASP A 199 -3.10 -15.07 -10.89
C ASP A 199 -4.03 -14.86 -9.68
N PRO A 200 -5.29 -14.46 -9.93
CA PRO A 200 -6.27 -14.21 -8.88
C PRO A 200 -6.52 -15.42 -7.98
N SER A 201 -6.35 -16.64 -8.49
CA SER A 201 -6.57 -17.86 -7.71
C SER A 201 -5.47 -18.11 -6.67
N LEU A 202 -4.34 -17.40 -6.75
CA LEU A 202 -3.36 -17.38 -5.64
C LEU A 202 -3.90 -16.61 -4.44
N GLY A 203 -4.83 -15.66 -4.60
CA GLY A 203 -5.44 -14.92 -3.49
C GLY A 203 -4.44 -14.40 -2.45
N VAL A 204 -3.31 -13.83 -2.90
CA VAL A 204 -2.28 -13.31 -1.98
C VAL A 204 -2.70 -11.96 -1.44
N GLU A 205 -3.07 -11.90 -0.17
CA GLU A 205 -3.49 -10.66 0.50
C GLU A 205 -2.42 -10.08 1.43
N SER A 206 -1.31 -10.80 1.63
CA SER A 206 -0.22 -10.38 2.51
C SER A 206 1.16 -10.89 2.05
N PRO A 207 2.27 -10.25 2.50
CA PRO A 207 3.61 -10.77 2.26
C PRO A 207 3.82 -12.17 2.85
N LEU A 208 3.19 -12.50 3.98
CA LEU A 208 3.31 -13.82 4.60
C LEU A 208 2.70 -14.91 3.71
N GLU A 209 1.54 -14.64 3.12
CA GLU A 209 0.93 -15.52 2.13
C GLU A 209 1.78 -15.71 0.89
N HIS A 210 2.38 -14.64 0.37
CA HIS A 210 3.32 -14.74 -0.74
C HIS A 210 4.51 -15.64 -0.39
N ARG A 211 5.09 -15.43 0.81
CA ARG A 211 6.19 -16.24 1.33
C ARG A 211 5.77 -17.70 1.49
N TYR A 212 4.55 -17.98 1.97
CA TYR A 212 4.06 -19.35 2.09
C TYR A 212 3.97 -20.03 0.72
N VAL A 213 3.29 -19.43 -0.25
CA VAL A 213 3.19 -19.98 -1.62
C VAL A 213 4.57 -20.21 -2.23
N ARG A 214 5.47 -19.24 -2.10
CA ARG A 214 6.77 -19.29 -2.76
C ARG A 214 7.77 -20.20 -2.04
N ASP A 215 7.92 -20.01 -0.73
CA ASP A 215 8.99 -20.60 0.08
C ASP A 215 8.59 -21.95 0.69
N VAL A 216 7.29 -22.20 0.88
CA VAL A 216 6.76 -23.46 1.41
C VAL A 216 6.20 -24.30 0.27
N GLU A 217 5.18 -23.84 -0.46
CA GLU A 217 4.53 -24.69 -1.46
C GLU A 217 5.44 -25.02 -2.65
N ARG A 218 5.82 -23.98 -3.41
CA ARG A 218 6.55 -24.13 -4.68
C ARG A 218 7.93 -24.76 -4.49
N ARG A 219 8.68 -24.35 -3.46
CA ARG A 219 10.03 -24.87 -3.19
C ARG A 219 10.07 -26.33 -2.77
N HIS A 220 9.00 -26.85 -2.18
CA HIS A 220 8.94 -28.23 -1.71
C HIS A 220 8.01 -29.09 -2.57
N GLY A 221 7.43 -28.54 -3.64
CA GLY A 221 6.54 -29.27 -4.54
C GLY A 221 5.24 -29.73 -3.87
N LEU A 222 4.74 -28.99 -2.88
CA LEU A 222 3.40 -29.23 -2.33
C LEU A 222 2.34 -28.94 -3.41
N PRO A 223 1.15 -29.57 -3.31
CA PRO A 223 -0.01 -29.17 -4.10
C PRO A 223 -0.29 -27.68 -3.93
N ARG A 224 -0.92 -27.08 -4.94
CA ARG A 224 -1.32 -25.69 -4.85
C ARG A 224 -2.54 -25.54 -3.94
N SER A 225 -2.44 -24.70 -2.91
CA SER A 225 -3.62 -24.34 -2.11
C SER A 225 -4.48 -23.31 -2.84
N ALA A 226 -5.78 -23.31 -2.53
CA ALA A 226 -6.66 -22.21 -2.86
C ALA A 226 -6.51 -21.11 -1.79
N GLY A 227 -6.32 -19.86 -2.21
CA GLY A 227 -6.25 -18.71 -1.31
C GLY A 227 -7.62 -18.18 -0.91
N GLN A 228 -7.75 -17.66 0.31
CA GLN A 228 -8.91 -16.87 0.75
C GLN A 228 -10.26 -17.58 0.62
N VAL A 229 -10.28 -18.89 0.90
CA VAL A 229 -11.47 -19.73 0.68
C VAL A 229 -12.50 -19.45 1.76
N ARG A 230 -13.71 -19.06 1.34
CA ARG A 230 -14.87 -18.89 2.20
C ARG A 230 -15.74 -20.14 2.18
N GLN A 231 -16.02 -20.72 3.34
CA GLN A 231 -16.88 -21.90 3.47
C GLN A 231 -17.93 -21.68 4.54
N ARG A 232 -19.05 -22.41 4.44
CA ARG A 232 -20.09 -22.40 5.46
C ARG A 232 -19.98 -23.67 6.31
N VAL A 233 -19.60 -23.52 7.57
CA VAL A 233 -19.42 -24.63 8.52
C VAL A 233 -20.33 -24.39 9.72
N GLY A 234 -21.19 -25.36 10.06
CA GLY A 234 -22.18 -25.20 11.14
C GLY A 234 -23.10 -23.98 10.97
N GLY A 235 -23.45 -23.65 9.72
CA GLY A 235 -24.28 -22.48 9.40
C GLY A 235 -23.55 -21.13 9.35
N ARG A 236 -22.25 -21.07 9.65
CA ARG A 236 -21.45 -19.82 9.73
C ARG A 236 -20.39 -19.75 8.62
N TRP A 237 -20.09 -18.53 8.17
CA TRP A 237 -19.01 -18.28 7.22
C TRP A 237 -17.65 -18.27 7.92
N ILE A 238 -16.73 -19.05 7.39
CA ILE A 238 -15.32 -19.06 7.77
C ILE A 238 -14.48 -18.65 6.56
N ARG A 239 -13.31 -18.06 6.80
CA ARG A 239 -12.33 -17.74 5.77
C ARG A 239 -10.99 -18.30 6.20
N SER A 240 -10.36 -19.09 5.33
CA SER A 240 -9.00 -19.59 5.53
C SER A 240 -8.06 -18.91 4.55
N ASP A 241 -6.86 -18.54 5.02
CA ASP A 241 -5.87 -17.92 4.15
C ASP A 241 -5.44 -18.87 3.03
N ARG A 242 -5.34 -20.16 3.34
CA ARG A 242 -4.96 -21.23 2.43
C ARG A 242 -5.76 -22.50 2.72
N ALA A 243 -6.27 -23.14 1.67
CA ALA A 243 -7.01 -24.39 1.79
C ALA A 243 -6.48 -25.47 0.83
N TYR A 244 -6.35 -26.67 1.37
CA TYR A 244 -6.13 -27.92 0.66
C TYR A 244 -7.28 -28.88 0.95
N PRO A 245 -7.40 -30.00 0.21
CA PRO A 245 -8.32 -31.07 0.59
C PRO A 245 -8.08 -31.55 2.03
N GLY A 246 -9.05 -31.34 2.92
CA GLY A 246 -9.02 -31.78 4.32
C GLY A 246 -8.08 -31.01 5.25
N VAL A 247 -7.36 -29.99 4.76
CA VAL A 247 -6.38 -29.21 5.54
C VAL A 247 -6.52 -27.72 5.27
N ARG A 248 -6.61 -26.92 6.33
CA ARG A 248 -6.60 -25.46 6.28
C ARG A 248 -5.31 -24.92 6.89
N VAL A 249 -4.83 -23.83 6.34
CA VAL A 249 -3.66 -23.13 6.84
C VAL A 249 -4.02 -21.67 7.06
N GLU A 250 -3.86 -21.23 8.31
CA GLU A 250 -4.01 -19.83 8.72
C GLU A 250 -2.62 -19.20 8.87
N LEU A 251 -2.44 -18.04 8.25
CA LEU A 251 -1.18 -17.32 8.14
C LEU A 251 -1.27 -16.00 8.91
N ASP A 252 -0.88 -16.08 10.18
CA ASP A 252 -0.88 -14.94 11.06
C ASP A 252 0.35 -14.04 10.81
N GLY A 253 0.10 -12.98 10.03
CA GLY A 253 1.07 -11.94 9.71
C GLY A 253 1.41 -11.02 10.88
N GLN A 254 0.67 -11.06 11.99
CA GLN A 254 0.95 -10.17 13.12
C GLN A 254 2.09 -10.69 13.99
N LEU A 255 3.17 -9.91 14.04
CA LEU A 255 4.25 -10.07 15.02
C LEU A 255 3.99 -9.29 16.33
N ALA A 256 2.83 -8.64 16.56
CA ALA A 256 2.78 -7.54 17.52
C ALA A 256 1.52 -7.30 18.38
N HIS A 257 0.51 -8.17 18.50
CA HIS A 257 -0.53 -7.98 19.54
C HIS A 257 -1.05 -9.30 20.13
N PRO A 258 -0.54 -9.72 21.31
CA PRO A 258 -1.06 -10.88 22.05
C PRO A 258 -2.53 -10.75 22.53
N PHE A 259 -3.21 -9.63 22.25
CA PHE A 259 -4.51 -9.27 22.82
C PHE A 259 -5.54 -8.81 21.77
N ALA A 260 -5.35 -9.13 20.49
CA ALA A 260 -6.23 -8.66 19.41
C ALA A 260 -7.51 -9.50 19.24
N ALA A 261 -7.52 -10.74 19.74
CA ALA A 261 -8.70 -11.59 19.69
C ALA A 261 -9.65 -11.18 20.83
N THR A 262 -10.87 -10.79 20.46
CA THR A 262 -11.97 -10.62 21.41
C THR A 262 -12.44 -11.98 21.92
N ASP A 263 -13.13 -12.04 23.07
CA ASP A 263 -13.74 -13.30 23.55
C ASP A 263 -14.63 -13.93 22.48
N ALA A 264 -15.37 -13.10 21.73
CA ALA A 264 -16.18 -13.55 20.61
C ALA A 264 -15.35 -14.17 19.47
N ASP A 265 -14.12 -13.70 19.22
CA ASP A 265 -13.20 -14.32 18.26
C ASP A 265 -12.78 -15.72 18.72
N VAL A 266 -12.46 -15.89 20.02
CA VAL A 266 -12.04 -17.17 20.58
C VAL A 266 -13.19 -18.20 20.53
N TRP A 267 -14.40 -17.80 20.94
CA TRP A 267 -15.57 -18.67 20.83
C TRP A 267 -15.91 -19.03 19.38
N ARG A 268 -15.69 -18.10 18.44
CA ARG A 268 -15.84 -18.37 17.00
C ARG A 268 -14.81 -19.37 16.51
N ASP A 269 -13.54 -19.20 16.84
CA ASP A 269 -12.46 -20.12 16.45
C ASP A 269 -12.72 -21.54 16.95
N ASN A 270 -13.12 -21.71 18.21
CA ASN A 270 -13.45 -23.02 18.77
C ASN A 270 -14.63 -23.68 18.06
N ALA A 271 -15.69 -22.93 17.73
CA ALA A 271 -16.83 -23.46 17.00
C ALA A 271 -16.44 -23.95 15.60
N VAL A 272 -15.49 -23.28 14.94
CA VAL A 272 -14.95 -23.73 13.64
C VAL A 272 -14.19 -25.03 13.81
N LEU A 273 -13.33 -25.15 14.82
CA LEU A 273 -12.59 -26.38 15.10
C LEU A 273 -13.52 -27.57 15.38
N LEU A 274 -14.63 -27.34 16.09
CA LEU A 274 -15.60 -28.39 16.42
C LEU A 274 -16.47 -28.82 15.23
N ALA A 275 -16.86 -27.87 14.37
CA ALA A 275 -17.77 -28.14 13.26
C ALA A 275 -17.05 -28.51 11.96
N SER A 276 -15.74 -28.25 11.88
CA SER A 276 -14.89 -28.59 10.75
C SER A 276 -14.30 -29.97 10.91
N ALA A 277 -14.44 -30.81 9.88
CA ALA A 277 -13.63 -32.02 9.83
C ALA A 277 -12.14 -31.69 9.63
N ASP A 278 -11.75 -30.61 8.94
CA ASP A 278 -10.37 -30.34 8.48
C ASP A 278 -9.33 -30.15 9.60
N ILE A 279 -8.07 -30.55 9.33
CA ILE A 279 -6.93 -30.18 10.16
C ILE A 279 -6.63 -28.69 9.93
N THR A 280 -6.55 -27.90 10.99
CA THR A 280 -6.13 -26.50 10.91
C THR A 280 -4.69 -26.34 11.38
N LEU A 281 -3.81 -25.84 10.52
CA LEU A 281 -2.43 -25.51 10.84
C LEU A 281 -2.27 -23.99 10.90
N ARG A 282 -1.65 -23.46 11.95
CA ARG A 282 -1.43 -22.01 12.11
C ARG A 282 0.05 -21.68 12.05
N TYR A 283 0.43 -20.76 11.17
CA TYR A 283 1.81 -20.30 11.03
C TYR A 283 1.93 -18.80 11.23
N ARG A 284 2.91 -18.41 12.04
CA ARG A 284 3.34 -17.03 12.19
C ARG A 284 4.47 -16.72 11.21
N TRP A 285 4.73 -15.44 10.99
CA TRP A 285 5.84 -14.94 10.17
C TRP A 285 7.13 -15.75 10.32
N ARG A 286 7.62 -15.91 11.55
CA ARG A 286 8.86 -16.63 11.84
C ARG A 286 8.86 -18.09 11.38
N HIS A 287 7.71 -18.78 11.40
CA HIS A 287 7.64 -20.18 10.97
C HIS A 287 7.85 -20.27 9.46
N VAL A 288 7.19 -19.41 8.68
CA VAL A 288 7.29 -19.42 7.22
C VAL A 288 8.65 -18.91 6.75
N VAL A 289 9.17 -17.83 7.36
CA VAL A 289 10.40 -17.20 6.89
C VAL A 289 11.65 -17.92 7.39
N ALA A 290 11.69 -18.33 8.66
CA ALA A 290 12.90 -18.95 9.24
C ALA A 290 12.93 -20.46 9.07
N THR A 291 11.76 -21.13 9.07
CA THR A 291 11.70 -22.61 9.03
C THR A 291 10.76 -23.17 7.93
N PRO A 292 10.83 -22.68 6.67
CA PRO A 292 9.93 -23.12 5.60
C PRO A 292 10.02 -24.62 5.31
N CYS A 293 11.23 -25.21 5.40
CA CYS A 293 11.45 -26.67 5.27
C CYS A 293 10.60 -27.43 6.32
N ARG A 294 10.52 -26.96 7.58
CA ARG A 294 9.72 -27.60 8.64
C ARG A 294 8.21 -27.41 8.43
N VAL A 295 7.79 -26.22 8.00
CA VAL A 295 6.39 -25.94 7.66
C VAL A 295 5.91 -26.89 6.56
N ALA A 296 6.69 -27.07 5.48
CA ALA A 296 6.32 -27.94 4.38
C ALA A 296 6.12 -29.41 4.82
N HIS A 297 6.98 -29.93 5.71
CA HIS A 297 6.83 -31.28 6.27
C HIS A 297 5.55 -31.41 7.11
N GLN A 298 5.19 -30.41 7.91
CA GLN A 298 3.94 -30.45 8.67
C GLN A 298 2.71 -30.44 7.77
N VAL A 299 2.73 -29.62 6.71
CA VAL A 299 1.64 -29.60 5.72
C VAL A 299 1.53 -30.96 5.01
N ALA A 300 2.63 -31.54 4.56
CA ALA A 300 2.63 -32.86 3.91
C ALA A 300 2.12 -33.96 4.85
N ALA A 301 2.53 -33.94 6.12
CA ALA A 301 2.04 -34.88 7.13
C ALA A 301 0.52 -34.74 7.34
N ALA A 302 0.01 -33.52 7.48
CA ALA A 302 -1.43 -33.27 7.61
C ALA A 302 -2.23 -33.73 6.38
N LEU A 303 -1.71 -33.48 5.17
CA LEU A 303 -2.32 -33.96 3.92
C LEU A 303 -2.33 -35.50 3.87
N THR A 304 -1.26 -36.14 4.30
CA THR A 304 -1.16 -37.60 4.35
C THR A 304 -2.18 -38.21 5.31
N THR A 305 -2.33 -37.62 6.51
CA THR A 305 -3.39 -38.00 7.47
C THR A 305 -4.80 -37.86 6.88
N ARG A 306 -4.98 -36.99 5.89
CA ARG A 306 -6.24 -36.74 5.18
C ARG A 306 -6.42 -37.56 3.91
N GLY A 307 -5.56 -38.55 3.67
CA GLY A 307 -5.64 -39.42 2.49
C GLY A 307 -5.09 -38.78 1.21
N HIS A 308 -4.34 -37.69 1.33
CA HIS A 308 -3.70 -36.98 0.23
C HIS A 308 -2.16 -37.01 0.40
N PRO A 309 -1.51 -38.18 0.23
CA PRO A 309 -0.07 -38.28 0.41
C PRO A 309 0.68 -37.39 -0.60
N VAL A 310 1.74 -36.72 -0.13
CA VAL A 310 2.56 -35.83 -0.96
C VAL A 310 4.03 -36.19 -0.83
N THR A 311 4.72 -36.38 -1.95
CA THR A 311 6.18 -36.50 -1.98
C THR A 311 6.81 -35.11 -2.07
N LEU A 312 7.47 -34.68 -1.01
CA LEU A 312 8.18 -33.40 -1.01
C LEU A 312 9.43 -33.44 -1.88
N ARG A 313 9.66 -32.36 -2.62
CA ARG A 313 10.93 -32.09 -3.29
C ARG A 313 11.92 -31.52 -2.29
N ARG A 314 13.21 -31.85 -2.50
CA ARG A 314 14.29 -31.25 -1.74
C ARG A 314 14.28 -29.74 -1.92
N CYS A 315 14.30 -29.01 -0.80
CA CYS A 315 14.37 -27.56 -0.84
C CYS A 315 15.69 -27.12 -1.48
N PRO A 316 15.66 -26.25 -2.52
CA PRO A 316 16.87 -25.81 -3.21
C PRO A 316 17.77 -24.90 -2.36
N ARG A 317 17.28 -24.42 -1.21
CA ARG A 317 18.02 -23.56 -0.27
C ARG A 317 18.48 -24.27 1.00
N CYS A 318 17.93 -25.44 1.31
CA CYS A 318 18.42 -26.22 2.45
C CYS A 318 19.74 -26.90 1.96
N PRO A 319 20.89 -26.70 2.65
CA PRO A 319 22.14 -27.35 2.25
C PRO A 319 21.91 -28.85 2.20
N ALA A 320 22.30 -29.52 1.12
CA ALA A 320 23.25 -30.63 1.17
C ALA A 320 23.02 -31.83 2.15
N ALA A 321 21.92 -31.92 2.90
CA ALA A 321 21.67 -32.84 4.01
C ALA A 321 22.64 -32.72 5.20
N ALA A 322 22.14 -32.21 6.34
CA ALA A 322 22.45 -32.84 7.62
C ALA A 322 21.58 -34.09 7.70
N THR A 323 22.08 -35.20 7.16
CA THR A 323 21.47 -36.51 7.35
C THR A 323 21.50 -36.88 8.83
N ARG A 324 20.39 -37.45 9.29
CA ARG A 324 20.16 -38.18 10.57
C ARG A 324 19.66 -37.31 11.73
N ASP A 325 18.34 -37.28 11.87
CA ASP A 325 17.74 -37.67 13.16
C ASP A 325 16.57 -38.61 12.86
N ARG A 326 16.84 -39.91 12.99
CA ARG A 326 15.79 -40.92 13.15
C ARG A 326 15.27 -40.77 14.59
N PRO A 327 13.96 -40.66 14.83
CA PRO A 327 13.46 -40.76 16.20
C PRO A 327 13.80 -42.16 16.72
N ALA A 328 14.60 -42.24 17.78
CA ALA A 328 14.86 -43.47 18.50
C ALA A 328 13.53 -43.99 19.05
N HIS A 329 13.13 -45.19 18.62
CA HIS A 329 12.14 -45.99 19.32
C HIS A 329 12.77 -46.43 20.65
N PRO A 330 12.15 -46.16 21.81
CA PRO A 330 12.51 -46.86 23.02
C PRO A 330 11.93 -48.28 22.91
N THR A 331 12.81 -49.26 22.78
CA THR A 331 12.49 -50.66 23.04
C THR A 331 12.38 -50.91 24.54
N ARG A 332 11.26 -51.54 24.91
CA ARG A 332 10.86 -52.14 26.19
C ARG A 332 10.34 -51.19 27.27
#